data_AF-A0A7W0Z1V1-F1
#
_entry.id   AF-A0A7W0Z1V1-F1
#
_cell.length_a   1.000
_cell.length_b   1.000
_cell.length_c   1.000
_cell.angle_alpha   90.00
_cell.angle_beta   90.00
_cell.angle_gamma   90.00
#
_symmetry.space_group_name_H-M   'P 1'
#
loop_
_entity.id
_entity.type
_entity.pdbx_description
1 polymer ?
#
loop_
_entity_poly.entity_id
_entity_poly.type
_entity_poly.pdbx_seq_one_letter_code
_entity_poly.pdbx_strand_id
1 'polypeptide(L)'
;VLTYWALRKAGMPRKESASRMVAFNVLLYAVYMLTLVINGILLRTGVFNGPAPAGLTIVPAAIAGGMIAIFLFIALIPGNLERRFSTASQHRFWGRWARRLATVPSTLAVGTREAMVFVRDPSRGGLALIGAIGFWATQIAILWASFKAFDAHVPLAVVVQGFFVGMAANMLPTPGGVGAVDAGLIGTFVLFGVSGVGATVIPAVLLYRLVAFWLPMLPGVIAFAQLRRTVVRWSADSPARLAVAERTRLTETSTSESKV
;
A
#
# COMPACT_ATOMS: atom_id res chain seq x y z
N VAL A 1 6.81 7.38 -8.47
CA VAL A 1 7.32 8.43 -9.41
C VAL A 1 7.09 8.06 -10.88
N LEU A 2 7.40 6.83 -11.32
CA LEU A 2 7.15 6.39 -12.70
C LEU A 2 5.67 6.31 -13.09
N THR A 3 4.83 5.72 -12.25
CA THR A 3 3.37 5.62 -12.48
C THR A 3 2.74 7.00 -12.61
N TYR A 4 3.21 7.94 -11.80
CA TYR A 4 2.80 9.35 -11.83
C TYR A 4 3.23 10.07 -13.12
N TRP A 5 4.44 9.78 -13.62
CA TRP A 5 4.94 10.32 -14.89
C TRP A 5 4.21 9.74 -16.11
N ALA A 6 3.93 8.43 -16.10
CA ALA A 6 3.19 7.75 -17.18
C ALA A 6 1.72 8.21 -17.25
N LEU A 7 1.03 8.34 -16.11
CA LEU A 7 -0.34 8.87 -16.04
C LEU A 7 -0.44 10.34 -16.46
N ARG A 8 0.60 11.16 -16.17
CA ARG A 8 0.68 12.55 -16.62
C ARG A 8 0.74 12.65 -18.14
N LYS A 9 1.43 11.71 -18.80
CA LYS A 9 1.58 11.69 -20.26
C LYS A 9 0.33 11.15 -20.98
N ALA A 10 -0.58 10.50 -20.26
CA ALA A 10 -1.84 9.94 -20.76
C ALA A 10 -3.06 10.88 -20.59
N GLY A 11 -2.88 12.11 -20.11
CA GLY A 11 -3.95 13.13 -20.09
C GLY A 11 -4.96 13.05 -18.92
N MET A 12 -4.71 12.22 -17.91
CA MET A 12 -5.63 12.06 -16.77
C MET A 12 -5.51 13.21 -15.74
N PRO A 13 -6.61 13.84 -15.29
CA PRO A 13 -6.57 14.94 -14.31
C PRO A 13 -6.02 14.48 -12.95
N ARG A 14 -4.94 15.15 -12.50
CA ARG A 14 -4.09 14.83 -11.33
C ARG A 14 -4.82 14.52 -10.02
N LYS A 15 -6.00 15.11 -9.80
CA LYS A 15 -6.75 14.95 -8.54
C LYS A 15 -7.45 13.60 -8.45
N GLU A 16 -7.87 13.03 -9.57
CA GLU A 16 -8.72 11.83 -9.56
C GLU A 16 -7.91 10.54 -9.41
N SER A 17 -6.75 10.41 -10.08
CA SER A 17 -5.89 9.23 -9.93
C SER A 17 -5.23 9.16 -8.55
N ALA A 18 -4.80 10.29 -8.00
CA ALA A 18 -4.18 10.35 -6.67
C ALA A 18 -5.19 9.98 -5.58
N SER A 19 -6.40 10.53 -5.65
CA SER A 19 -7.48 10.21 -4.71
C SER A 19 -7.86 8.73 -4.78
N ARG A 20 -8.00 8.15 -5.99
CA ARG A 20 -8.27 6.72 -6.19
C ARG A 20 -7.16 5.80 -5.66
N MET A 21 -5.90 6.19 -5.82
CA MET A 21 -4.76 5.41 -5.33
C MET A 21 -4.68 5.42 -3.80
N VAL A 22 -4.93 6.57 -3.17
CA VAL A 22 -5.00 6.70 -1.71
C VAL A 22 -6.16 5.90 -1.15
N ALA A 23 -7.34 5.99 -1.78
CA ALA A 23 -8.53 5.22 -1.44
C ALA A 23 -8.28 3.71 -1.44
N PHE A 24 -7.71 3.17 -2.52
CA PHE A 24 -7.36 1.76 -2.61
C PHE A 24 -6.35 1.36 -1.53
N ASN A 25 -5.36 2.21 -1.27
CA ASN A 25 -4.37 1.97 -0.23
C ASN A 25 -5.02 1.91 1.17
N VAL A 26 -5.90 2.86 1.49
CA VAL A 26 -6.66 2.87 2.76
C VAL A 26 -7.47 1.59 2.91
N LEU A 27 -8.16 1.15 1.85
CA LEU A 27 -8.93 -0.08 1.85
C LEU A 27 -8.05 -1.31 2.09
N LEU A 28 -6.89 -1.37 1.41
CA LEU A 28 -5.93 -2.46 1.53
C LEU A 28 -5.37 -2.56 2.96
N TYR A 29 -5.06 -1.43 3.60
CA TYR A 29 -4.66 -1.38 5.01
C TYR A 29 -5.84 -1.63 5.97
N ALA A 30 -7.07 -1.27 5.62
CA ALA A 30 -8.24 -1.60 6.42
C ALA A 30 -8.46 -3.11 6.48
N VAL A 31 -8.38 -3.81 5.34
CA VAL A 31 -8.45 -5.28 5.27
C VAL A 31 -7.34 -5.91 6.11
N TYR A 32 -6.10 -5.40 6.01
CA TYR A 32 -4.97 -5.84 6.82
C TYR A 32 -5.27 -5.74 8.33
N MET A 33 -5.70 -4.55 8.79
CA MET A 33 -5.93 -4.29 10.22
C MET A 33 -7.12 -5.08 10.76
N LEU A 34 -8.22 -5.14 10.01
CA LEU A 34 -9.39 -5.94 10.37
C LEU A 34 -9.05 -7.43 10.45
N THR A 35 -8.26 -7.94 9.50
CA THR A 35 -7.86 -9.35 9.51
C THR A 35 -6.96 -9.66 10.70
N LEU A 36 -6.01 -8.78 11.06
CA LEU A 36 -5.19 -8.94 12.27
C LEU A 36 -6.02 -8.98 13.54
N VAL A 37 -7.02 -8.11 13.68
CA VAL A 37 -7.90 -8.08 14.86
C VAL A 37 -8.77 -9.34 14.90
N ILE A 38 -9.47 -9.65 13.81
CA ILE A 38 -10.38 -10.80 13.73
C ILE A 38 -9.60 -12.10 13.95
N ASN A 39 -8.52 -12.33 13.19
CA ASN A 39 -7.75 -13.57 13.28
C ASN A 39 -7.05 -13.69 14.64
N GLY A 40 -6.50 -12.60 15.17
CA GLY A 40 -5.93 -12.57 16.52
C GLY A 40 -6.94 -12.95 17.60
N ILE A 41 -8.18 -12.44 17.52
CA ILE A 41 -9.26 -12.80 18.45
C ILE A 41 -9.66 -14.27 18.25
N LEU A 42 -9.87 -14.71 17.01
CA LEU A 42 -10.36 -16.07 16.71
C LEU A 42 -9.34 -17.16 17.09
N LEU A 43 -8.04 -16.91 16.92
CA LEU A 43 -6.97 -17.78 17.43
C LEU A 43 -6.98 -17.82 18.97
N ARG A 44 -7.29 -16.70 19.62
CA ARG A 44 -7.32 -16.62 21.09
C ARG A 44 -8.53 -17.32 21.70
N THR A 45 -9.68 -17.24 21.04
CA THR A 45 -10.91 -17.91 21.47
C THR A 45 -10.91 -19.40 21.15
N GLY A 46 -9.85 -19.94 20.54
CA GLY A 46 -9.71 -21.36 20.22
C GLY A 46 -10.63 -21.83 19.08
N VAL A 47 -11.24 -20.90 18.35
CA VAL A 47 -12.08 -21.22 17.19
C VAL A 47 -11.22 -21.72 16.03
N PHE A 48 -9.99 -21.23 15.93
CA PHE A 48 -8.99 -21.74 15.00
C PHE A 48 -7.96 -22.62 15.70
N ASN A 49 -7.66 -23.76 15.09
CA ASN A 49 -6.60 -24.66 15.53
C ASN A 49 -5.22 -24.04 15.29
N GLY A 50 -4.41 -23.94 16.34
CA GLY A 50 -3.01 -23.53 16.23
C GLY A 50 -2.43 -22.97 17.53
N PRO A 51 -1.10 -22.95 17.67
CA PRO A 51 -0.44 -22.27 18.77
C PRO A 51 -0.78 -20.77 18.74
N ALA A 52 -1.25 -20.25 19.87
CA ALA A 52 -1.67 -18.85 20.02
C ALA A 52 -0.81 -18.10 21.05
N PRO A 53 0.49 -17.89 20.78
CA PRO A 53 1.33 -17.08 21.67
C PRO A 53 0.74 -15.67 21.78
N ALA A 54 0.42 -15.27 23.02
CA ALA A 54 -0.24 -14.00 23.32
C ALA A 54 0.49 -12.78 22.73
N GLY A 55 1.82 -12.84 22.63
CA GLY A 55 2.64 -11.78 22.04
C GLY A 55 2.39 -11.54 20.54
N LEU A 56 1.99 -12.56 19.78
CA LEU A 56 1.78 -12.45 18.32
C LEU A 56 0.31 -12.27 17.93
N THR A 57 -0.60 -12.51 18.86
CA THR A 57 -2.05 -12.35 18.64
C THR A 57 -2.57 -11.07 19.28
N ILE A 58 -2.22 -10.79 20.54
CA ILE A 58 -2.78 -9.67 21.30
C ILE A 58 -2.10 -8.35 20.95
N VAL A 59 -0.76 -8.31 20.91
CA VAL A 59 -0.03 -7.05 20.69
C VAL A 59 -0.34 -6.46 19.30
N PRO A 60 -0.27 -7.24 18.19
CA PRO A 60 -0.60 -6.71 16.87
C PRO A 60 -2.09 -6.33 16.74
N ALA A 61 -2.99 -7.12 17.35
CA ALA A 61 -4.42 -6.81 17.34
C ALA A 61 -4.75 -5.55 18.15
N ALA A 62 -4.10 -5.32 19.29
CA ALA A 62 -4.29 -4.11 20.10
C ALA A 62 -3.79 -2.86 19.37
N ILE A 63 -2.62 -2.95 18.72
CA ILE A 63 -2.09 -1.86 17.88
C ILE A 63 -3.04 -1.58 16.72
N ALA A 64 -3.46 -2.61 15.99
CA ALA A 64 -4.40 -2.48 14.86
C ALA A 64 -5.74 -1.87 15.30
N GLY A 65 -6.30 -2.35 16.42
CA GLY A 65 -7.53 -1.83 17.00
C GLY A 65 -7.40 -0.36 17.43
N GLY A 66 -6.28 0.02 18.05
CA GLY A 66 -5.97 1.40 18.41
C GLY A 66 -5.85 2.31 17.17
N MET A 67 -5.20 1.85 16.10
CA MET A 67 -5.11 2.59 14.84
C MET A 67 -6.48 2.76 14.18
N ILE A 68 -7.33 1.72 14.17
CA ILE A 68 -8.71 1.81 13.68
C ILE A 68 -9.49 2.83 14.52
N ALA A 69 -9.38 2.78 15.85
CA ALA A 69 -10.08 3.72 16.73
C ALA A 69 -9.64 5.17 16.48
N ILE A 70 -8.34 5.43 16.35
CA ILE A 70 -7.80 6.75 15.99
C ILE A 70 -8.30 7.20 14.62
N PHE A 71 -8.29 6.32 13.62
CA PHE A 71 -8.76 6.62 12.28
C PHE A 71 -10.25 6.97 12.27
N LEU A 72 -11.09 6.17 12.94
CA LEU A 72 -12.52 6.45 13.08
C LEU A 72 -12.75 7.73 13.86
N PHE A 73 -12.01 7.99 14.93
CA PHE A 73 -12.06 9.22 15.70
C PHE A 73 -11.79 10.44 14.79
N ILE A 74 -10.74 10.40 13.97
CA ILE A 74 -10.40 11.46 13.02
C ILE A 74 -11.46 11.57 11.90
N ALA A 75 -11.97 10.44 11.40
CA ALA A 75 -12.92 10.43 10.27
C ALA A 75 -14.33 10.90 10.65
N LEU A 76 -14.79 10.64 11.88
CA LEU A 76 -16.16 10.96 12.31
C LEU A 76 -16.30 12.35 12.95
N ILE A 77 -15.22 12.95 13.48
CA ILE A 77 -15.29 14.20 14.24
C ILE A 77 -15.45 15.51 13.41
N PRO A 78 -14.99 15.65 12.15
CA PRO A 78 -15.01 16.96 11.48
C PRO A 78 -16.35 17.36 10.82
N GLY A 79 -17.41 16.54 10.88
CA GLY A 79 -18.67 16.85 10.17
C GLY A 79 -19.87 17.19 11.05
N ASN A 80 -20.00 16.55 12.22
CA ASN A 80 -21.25 16.58 12.99
C ASN A 80 -21.17 17.38 14.30
N LEU A 81 -19.95 17.68 14.79
CA LEU A 81 -19.79 18.46 16.01
C LEU A 81 -19.96 19.97 15.77
N GLU A 82 -19.51 20.50 14.63
CA GLU A 82 -19.64 21.94 14.33
C GLU A 82 -21.10 22.42 14.30
N ARG A 83 -22.04 21.59 13.84
CA ARG A 83 -23.47 21.94 13.83
C ARG A 83 -24.18 21.76 15.18
N ARG A 84 -23.62 21.00 16.12
CA ARG A 84 -24.23 20.75 17.44
C ARG A 84 -23.62 21.57 18.58
N PHE A 85 -22.41 22.12 18.39
CA PHE A 85 -21.67 22.81 19.46
C PHE A 85 -21.52 24.32 19.26
N SER A 86 -22.19 24.94 18.28
CA SER A 86 -22.19 26.41 18.10
C SER A 86 -22.90 27.19 19.22
N THR A 87 -23.50 26.51 20.20
CA THR A 87 -24.15 27.16 21.35
C THR A 87 -23.41 26.97 22.68
N ALA A 88 -22.32 26.20 22.74
CA ALA A 88 -21.63 25.91 24.01
C ALA A 88 -20.13 26.25 23.97
N SER A 89 -19.83 27.44 24.47
CA SER A 89 -18.54 27.97 24.97
C SER A 89 -17.42 26.97 25.33
N GLN A 90 -16.70 26.41 24.35
CA GLN A 90 -15.54 25.51 24.60
C GLN A 90 -14.19 26.04 24.04
N HIS A 91 -13.93 27.32 24.20
CA HIS A 91 -12.72 27.98 23.69
C HIS A 91 -11.39 27.64 24.44
N ARG A 92 -11.40 26.82 25.50
CA ARG A 92 -10.20 26.58 26.35
C ARG A 92 -9.57 25.20 26.23
N PHE A 93 -10.33 24.17 25.89
CA PHE A 93 -9.82 22.79 25.85
C PHE A 93 -9.20 22.45 24.48
N TRP A 94 -9.88 22.81 23.39
CA TRP A 94 -9.44 22.51 22.02
C TRP A 94 -8.22 23.30 21.55
N GLY A 95 -7.95 24.49 22.12
CA GLY A 95 -6.79 25.31 21.75
C GLY A 95 -5.42 24.68 22.10
N ARG A 96 -5.37 23.77 23.08
CA ARG A 96 -4.14 23.03 23.45
C ARG A 96 -3.90 21.82 22.56
N TRP A 97 -4.97 21.12 22.18
CA TRP A 97 -4.90 19.98 21.26
C TRP A 97 -4.65 20.43 19.82
N ALA A 98 -5.25 21.55 19.38
CA ALA A 98 -4.99 22.16 18.08
C ALA A 98 -3.51 22.54 17.90
N ARG A 99 -2.84 23.03 18.96
CA ARG A 99 -1.39 23.35 18.92
C ARG A 99 -0.48 22.13 18.88
N ARG A 100 -0.89 21.00 19.49
CA ARG A 100 -0.16 19.72 19.39
C ARG A 100 -0.46 18.95 18.09
N LEU A 101 -1.63 19.17 17.51
CA LEU A 101 -1.98 18.66 16.18
C LEU A 101 -1.37 19.49 15.05
N ALA A 102 -1.04 20.77 15.29
CA ALA A 102 -0.31 21.61 14.34
C ALA A 102 1.14 21.14 14.08
N THR A 103 1.69 20.25 14.92
CA THR A 103 2.96 19.56 14.70
C THR A 103 2.84 18.23 13.95
N VAL A 104 1.61 17.82 13.58
CA VAL A 104 1.42 16.66 12.71
C VAL A 104 1.82 17.07 11.28
N PRO A 105 2.80 16.41 10.65
CA PRO A 105 3.25 16.78 9.32
C PRO A 105 2.06 16.79 8.36
N SER A 106 1.96 17.85 7.56
CA SER A 106 0.87 18.10 6.59
C SER A 106 0.55 16.89 5.70
N THR A 107 1.49 15.95 5.54
CA THR A 107 1.33 14.64 4.89
C THR A 107 0.25 13.75 5.52
N LEU A 108 0.14 13.70 6.85
CA LEU A 108 -0.89 12.94 7.57
C LEU A 108 -2.27 13.62 7.48
N ALA A 109 -2.31 14.96 7.44
CA ALA A 109 -3.54 15.73 7.25
C ALA A 109 -4.11 15.60 5.83
N VAL A 110 -3.23 15.52 4.81
CA VAL A 110 -3.64 15.23 3.42
C VAL A 110 -4.15 13.79 3.29
N GLY A 111 -3.46 12.82 3.88
CA GLY A 111 -3.86 11.41 3.84
C GLY A 111 -5.21 11.13 4.50
N THR A 112 -5.49 11.78 5.64
CA THR A 112 -6.77 11.63 6.36
C THR A 112 -7.94 12.32 5.65
N ARG A 113 -7.72 13.49 5.04
CA ARG A 113 -8.76 14.21 4.29
C ARG A 113 -9.17 13.49 3.00
N GLU A 114 -8.21 12.90 2.29
CA GLU A 114 -8.48 12.05 1.12
C GLU A 114 -9.17 10.73 1.52
N ALA A 115 -8.78 10.12 2.64
CA ALA A 115 -9.46 8.93 3.17
C ALA A 115 -10.93 9.20 3.55
N MET A 116 -11.22 10.38 4.11
CA MET A 116 -12.60 10.79 4.46
C MET A 116 -13.51 11.02 3.25
N VAL A 117 -12.97 11.49 2.13
CA VAL A 117 -13.73 11.64 0.87
C VAL A 117 -14.11 10.26 0.32
N PHE A 118 -13.23 9.26 0.49
CA PHE A 118 -13.46 7.91 -0.03
C PHE A 118 -14.51 7.11 0.74
N VAL A 119 -14.57 7.22 2.07
CA VAL A 119 -15.62 6.55 2.89
C VAL A 119 -17.03 6.97 2.46
N ARG A 120 -17.16 8.13 1.79
CA ARG A 120 -18.45 8.69 1.35
C ARG A 120 -18.94 8.19 -0.01
N ASP A 121 -18.19 7.36 -0.76
CA ASP A 121 -18.63 6.85 -2.07
C ASP A 121 -18.68 5.29 -2.12
N PRO A 122 -19.83 4.68 -1.75
CA PRO A 122 -19.94 3.22 -1.57
C PRO A 122 -19.99 2.41 -2.87
N SER A 123 -20.43 3.02 -3.97
CA SER A 123 -20.85 2.31 -5.20
C SER A 123 -19.70 1.62 -5.95
N ARG A 124 -18.48 2.15 -5.86
CA ARG A 124 -17.27 1.59 -6.49
C ARG A 124 -16.37 0.86 -5.48
N GLY A 125 -16.74 0.87 -4.21
CA GLY A 125 -16.00 0.23 -3.11
C GLY A 125 -16.02 -1.30 -3.18
N GLY A 126 -17.09 -1.91 -3.69
CA GLY A 126 -17.24 -3.37 -3.74
C GLY A 126 -16.15 -4.07 -4.56
N LEU A 127 -15.93 -3.64 -5.81
CA LEU A 127 -14.87 -4.18 -6.68
C LEU A 127 -13.47 -3.95 -6.10
N ALA A 128 -13.23 -2.75 -5.53
CA ALA A 128 -11.96 -2.43 -4.89
C ALA A 128 -11.72 -3.31 -3.64
N LEU A 129 -12.78 -3.61 -2.88
CA LEU A 129 -12.71 -4.46 -1.69
C LEU A 129 -12.41 -5.90 -2.08
N ILE A 130 -13.09 -6.43 -3.09
CA ILE A 130 -12.79 -7.77 -3.63
C ILE A 130 -11.35 -7.82 -4.14
N GLY A 131 -10.88 -6.77 -4.83
CA GLY A 131 -9.49 -6.66 -5.26
C GLY A 131 -8.49 -6.64 -4.10
N ALA A 132 -8.79 -5.90 -3.03
CA ALA A 132 -7.94 -5.81 -1.85
C ALA A 132 -7.90 -7.14 -1.07
N ILE A 133 -9.05 -7.78 -0.87
CA ILE A 133 -9.15 -9.10 -0.23
C ILE A 133 -8.43 -10.14 -1.09
N GLY A 134 -8.69 -10.17 -2.39
CA GLY A 134 -8.06 -11.09 -3.34
C GLY A 134 -6.54 -10.91 -3.39
N PHE A 135 -6.06 -9.67 -3.33
CA PHE A 135 -4.64 -9.36 -3.25
C PHE A 135 -4.00 -10.01 -2.02
N TRP A 136 -4.54 -9.74 -0.82
CA TRP A 136 -4.00 -10.32 0.40
C TRP A 136 -4.15 -11.84 0.46
N ALA A 137 -5.29 -12.37 0.03
CA ALA A 137 -5.55 -13.80 -0.01
C ALA A 137 -4.55 -14.52 -0.93
N THR A 138 -4.24 -13.95 -2.10
CA THR A 138 -3.25 -14.52 -3.02
C THR A 138 -1.85 -14.54 -2.39
N GLN A 139 -1.44 -13.46 -1.72
CA GLN A 139 -0.14 -13.40 -1.02
C GLN A 139 -0.03 -14.49 0.06
N ILE A 140 -1.10 -14.64 0.87
CA ILE A 140 -1.17 -15.66 1.91
C ILE A 140 -1.20 -17.06 1.30
N ALA A 141 -1.91 -17.26 0.20
CA ALA A 141 -2.00 -18.54 -0.50
C ALA A 141 -0.63 -18.99 -1.05
N ILE A 142 0.17 -18.08 -1.61
CA ILE A 142 1.54 -18.37 -2.06
C ILE A 142 2.39 -18.81 -0.87
N LEU A 143 2.30 -18.12 0.27
CA LEU A 143 3.04 -18.49 1.47
C LEU A 143 2.59 -19.85 2.03
N TRP A 144 1.28 -20.09 2.10
CA TRP A 144 0.71 -21.37 2.52
C TRP A 144 1.14 -22.52 1.60
N ALA A 145 1.09 -22.31 0.28
CA ALA A 145 1.58 -23.27 -0.71
C ALA A 145 3.08 -23.50 -0.57
N SER A 146 3.86 -22.48 -0.23
CA SER A 146 5.29 -22.62 0.03
C SER A 146 5.56 -23.50 1.25
N PHE A 147 4.82 -23.35 2.35
CA PHE A 147 4.92 -24.27 3.49
C PHE A 147 4.53 -25.70 3.11
N LYS A 148 3.47 -25.86 2.31
CA LYS A 148 3.06 -27.17 1.79
C LYS A 148 4.13 -27.83 0.91
N ALA A 149 4.88 -27.05 0.12
CA ALA A 149 5.95 -27.57 -0.74
C ALA A 149 7.14 -28.16 0.05
N PHE A 150 7.32 -27.76 1.32
CA PHE A 150 8.33 -28.30 2.23
C PHE A 150 7.72 -29.20 3.32
N ASP A 151 6.56 -29.82 3.03
CA ASP A 151 5.82 -30.74 3.92
C ASP A 151 5.45 -30.16 5.31
N ALA A 152 5.48 -28.84 5.45
CA ALA A 152 5.13 -28.17 6.70
C ALA A 152 3.62 -27.99 6.82
N HIS A 153 3.05 -28.58 7.87
CA HIS A 153 1.62 -28.52 8.17
C HIS A 153 1.33 -27.36 9.12
N VAL A 154 1.29 -26.14 8.58
CA VAL A 154 0.94 -24.94 9.35
C VAL A 154 -0.55 -24.65 9.21
N PRO A 155 -1.31 -24.50 10.32
CA PRO A 155 -2.72 -24.12 10.24
C PRO A 155 -2.92 -22.80 9.51
N LEU A 156 -3.96 -22.70 8.68
CA LEU A 156 -4.19 -21.53 7.82
C LEU A 156 -4.28 -20.23 8.64
N ALA A 157 -4.92 -20.26 9.81
CA ALA A 157 -5.03 -19.11 10.70
C ALA A 157 -3.65 -18.61 11.18
N VAL A 158 -2.73 -19.53 11.50
CA VAL A 158 -1.34 -19.20 11.88
C VAL A 158 -0.59 -18.63 10.69
N VAL A 159 -0.81 -19.12 9.46
CA VAL A 159 -0.20 -18.53 8.25
C VAL A 159 -0.71 -17.12 8.01
N VAL A 160 -2.02 -16.88 8.11
CA VAL A 160 -2.61 -15.55 7.93
C VAL A 160 -2.08 -14.57 8.99
N GLN A 161 -2.15 -14.94 10.26
CA GLN A 161 -1.67 -14.10 11.35
C GLN A 161 -0.16 -13.87 11.25
N GLY A 162 0.61 -14.93 11.02
CA GLY A 162 2.06 -14.87 10.91
C GLY A 162 2.53 -14.05 9.71
N PHE A 163 1.81 -14.13 8.58
CA PHE A 163 2.06 -13.30 7.41
C PHE A 163 1.94 -11.82 7.75
N PHE A 164 0.80 -11.40 8.32
CA PHE A 164 0.60 -9.99 8.64
C PHE A 164 1.56 -9.49 9.71
N VAL A 165 1.77 -10.26 10.79
CA VAL A 165 2.74 -9.87 11.83
C VAL A 165 4.15 -9.78 11.27
N GLY A 166 4.59 -10.73 10.45
CA GLY A 166 5.91 -10.67 9.81
C GLY A 166 6.04 -9.53 8.81
N MET A 167 4.97 -9.20 8.09
CA MET A 167 4.93 -8.06 7.16
C MET A 167 5.02 -6.70 7.86
N ALA A 168 4.79 -6.61 9.18
CA ALA A 168 5.03 -5.38 9.95
C ALA A 168 6.50 -4.93 9.88
N ALA A 169 7.45 -5.84 9.60
CA ALA A 169 8.85 -5.50 9.36
C ALA A 169 9.06 -4.58 8.15
N ASN A 170 8.09 -4.44 7.23
CA ASN A 170 8.12 -3.41 6.17
C ASN A 170 8.13 -1.97 6.72
N MET A 171 7.77 -1.77 7.99
CA MET A 171 7.85 -0.45 8.64
C MET A 171 9.30 -0.04 8.93
N LEU A 172 10.23 -1.00 8.94
CA LEU A 172 11.65 -0.70 9.07
C LEU A 172 12.15 -0.05 7.77
N PRO A 173 12.95 1.03 7.86
CA PRO A 173 13.46 1.73 6.69
C PRO A 173 14.58 0.92 6.02
N THR A 174 14.21 -0.17 5.34
CA THR A 174 15.13 -1.01 4.58
C THR A 174 14.90 -0.85 3.08
N PRO A 175 15.95 -0.67 2.26
CA PRO A 175 15.81 -0.56 0.82
C PRO A 175 15.12 -1.82 0.25
N GLY A 176 13.95 -1.64 -0.34
CA GLY A 176 13.21 -2.73 -1.01
C GLY A 176 12.62 -3.80 -0.09
N GLY A 177 12.66 -3.63 1.24
CA GLY A 177 12.12 -4.62 2.19
C GLY A 177 12.86 -5.96 2.21
N VAL A 178 14.06 -6.01 1.62
CA VAL A 178 14.92 -7.20 1.58
C VAL A 178 15.61 -7.34 2.94
N GLY A 179 15.61 -8.55 3.50
CA GLY A 179 16.18 -8.84 4.82
C GLY A 179 15.23 -8.56 5.97
N ALA A 180 14.65 -7.35 6.07
CA ALA A 180 13.73 -7.03 7.16
C ALA A 180 12.46 -7.89 7.13
N VAL A 181 11.82 -8.01 5.98
CA VAL A 181 10.58 -8.80 5.85
C VAL A 181 10.87 -10.30 5.86
N ASP A 182 12.05 -10.72 5.40
CA ASP A 182 12.49 -12.12 5.51
C ASP A 182 12.66 -12.52 6.98
N ALA A 183 13.43 -11.73 7.73
CA ALA A 183 13.61 -11.91 9.15
C ALA A 183 12.29 -11.78 9.92
N GLY A 184 11.41 -10.85 9.51
CA GLY A 184 10.09 -10.66 10.10
C GLY A 184 9.20 -11.90 9.94
N LEU A 185 9.11 -12.44 8.71
CA LEU A 185 8.32 -13.65 8.43
C LEU A 185 8.93 -14.87 9.14
N ILE A 186 10.23 -15.12 8.96
CA ILE A 186 10.93 -16.25 9.58
C ILE A 186 10.77 -16.17 11.11
N GLY A 187 11.11 -15.03 11.71
CA GLY A 187 11.03 -14.82 13.15
C GLY A 187 9.61 -15.00 13.69
N THR A 188 8.60 -14.53 12.96
CA THR A 188 7.20 -14.72 13.36
C THR A 188 6.82 -16.20 13.38
N PHE A 189 7.15 -16.97 12.34
CA PHE A 189 6.84 -18.40 12.31
C PHE A 189 7.64 -19.23 13.31
N VAL A 190 8.88 -18.82 13.61
CA VAL A 190 9.66 -19.37 14.73
C VAL A 190 8.96 -19.12 16.07
N LEU A 191 8.47 -17.90 16.30
CA LEU A 191 7.75 -17.54 17.52
C LEU A 191 6.37 -18.23 17.62
N PHE A 192 5.73 -18.55 16.49
CA PHE A 192 4.56 -19.43 16.45
C PHE A 192 4.90 -20.91 16.70
N GLY A 193 6.18 -21.27 16.81
CA GLY A 193 6.62 -22.63 17.12
C GLY A 193 6.55 -23.58 15.92
N VAL A 194 6.60 -23.08 14.69
CA VAL A 194 6.65 -23.94 13.50
C VAL A 194 7.96 -24.74 13.53
N SER A 195 7.85 -26.07 13.55
CA SER A 195 8.99 -26.98 13.62
C SER A 195 9.84 -26.94 12.35
N GLY A 196 11.16 -27.08 12.51
CA GLY A 196 12.09 -27.25 11.39
C GLY A 196 12.57 -25.93 10.77
N VAL A 197 12.88 -24.91 11.58
CA VAL A 197 13.28 -23.57 11.13
C VAL A 197 14.22 -23.58 9.91
N GLY A 198 15.32 -24.35 9.98
CA GLY A 198 16.30 -24.43 8.89
C GLY A 198 15.82 -25.18 7.65
N ALA A 199 15.05 -26.25 7.83
CA ALA A 199 14.65 -27.15 6.75
C ALA A 199 13.30 -26.81 6.10
N THR A 200 12.44 -26.06 6.79
CA THR A 200 11.07 -25.77 6.35
C THR A 200 10.78 -24.28 6.33
N VAL A 201 10.94 -23.56 7.44
CA VAL A 201 10.53 -22.16 7.57
C VAL A 201 11.34 -21.24 6.67
N ILE A 202 12.67 -21.31 6.75
CA ILE A 202 13.56 -20.52 5.90
C ILE A 202 13.30 -20.78 4.41
N PRO A 203 13.34 -22.04 3.91
CA PRO A 203 13.12 -22.29 2.49
C PRO A 203 11.69 -21.97 2.03
N ALA A 204 10.65 -22.16 2.86
CA ALA A 204 9.29 -21.74 2.54
C ALA A 204 9.17 -20.21 2.37
N VAL A 205 9.79 -19.43 3.28
CA VAL A 205 9.78 -17.96 3.17
C VAL A 205 10.58 -17.51 1.94
N LEU A 206 11.73 -18.12 1.66
CA LEU A 206 12.54 -17.80 0.48
C LEU A 206 11.80 -18.15 -0.82
N LEU A 207 11.09 -19.27 -0.87
CA LEU A 207 10.23 -19.64 -2.00
C LEU A 207 9.10 -18.63 -2.19
N TYR A 208 8.42 -18.25 -1.09
CA TYR A 208 7.42 -17.19 -1.12
C TYR A 208 7.99 -15.90 -1.70
N ARG A 209 9.21 -15.48 -1.30
CA ARG A 209 9.85 -14.29 -1.88
C ARG A 209 10.16 -14.46 -3.36
N LEU A 210 10.70 -15.61 -3.74
CA LEU A 210 11.04 -15.89 -5.14
C LEU A 210 9.81 -15.68 -6.03
N VAL A 211 8.66 -16.18 -5.60
CA VAL A 211 7.40 -16.09 -6.35
C VAL A 211 6.74 -14.72 -6.22
N ALA A 212 6.62 -14.17 -5.01
CA ALA A 212 5.82 -12.97 -4.76
C ALA A 212 6.59 -11.65 -4.99
N PHE A 213 7.93 -11.68 -4.93
CA PHE A 213 8.77 -10.48 -5.05
C PHE A 213 9.69 -10.53 -6.26
N TRP A 214 10.45 -11.61 -6.44
CA TRP A 214 11.46 -11.69 -7.50
C TRP A 214 10.83 -11.91 -8.88
N LEU A 215 9.86 -12.83 -8.98
CA LEU A 215 9.23 -13.18 -10.26
C LEU A 215 8.50 -12.01 -10.92
N PRO A 216 7.74 -11.14 -10.20
CA PRO A 216 7.17 -9.91 -10.77
C PRO A 216 8.22 -8.81 -11.02
N MET A 217 9.32 -8.79 -10.27
CA MET A 217 10.36 -7.78 -10.42
C MET A 217 11.12 -7.91 -11.74
N LEU A 218 11.50 -9.13 -12.14
CA LEU A 218 12.24 -9.39 -13.38
C LEU A 218 11.58 -8.79 -14.65
N PRO A 219 10.30 -9.07 -14.97
CA PRO A 219 9.64 -8.47 -16.12
C PRO A 219 9.48 -6.95 -15.97
N GLY A 220 9.32 -6.45 -14.73
CA GLY A 220 9.27 -5.02 -14.44
C GLY A 220 10.57 -4.30 -14.82
N VAL A 221 11.72 -4.88 -14.51
CA VAL A 221 13.05 -4.34 -14.89
C VAL A 221 13.24 -4.36 -16.41
N ILE A 222 12.83 -5.44 -17.08
CA ILE A 222 12.90 -5.56 -18.54
C ILE A 222 12.03 -4.48 -19.20
N ALA A 223 10.77 -4.33 -18.78
CA ALA A 223 9.87 -3.31 -19.28
C ALA A 223 10.40 -1.90 -19.03
N PHE A 224 11.00 -1.65 -17.85
CA PHE A 224 11.63 -0.37 -17.55
C PHE A 224 12.84 -0.10 -18.45
N ALA A 225 13.69 -1.09 -18.70
CA ALA A 225 14.83 -0.95 -19.61
C ALA A 225 14.36 -0.65 -21.05
N GLN A 226 13.31 -1.33 -21.52
CA GLN A 226 12.69 -1.04 -22.81
C GLN A 226 12.14 0.39 -22.87
N LEU A 227 11.40 0.82 -21.85
CA LEU A 227 10.86 2.18 -21.77
C LEU A 227 11.98 3.23 -21.76
N ARG A 228 13.05 2.99 -20.99
CA ARG A 228 14.21 3.89 -20.93
C ARG A 228 14.85 4.04 -22.31
N ARG A 229 15.00 2.95 -23.06
CA ARG A 229 15.51 3.00 -24.45
C ARG A 229 14.61 3.81 -25.38
N THR A 230 13.29 3.65 -25.27
CA THR A 230 12.32 4.41 -26.07
C THR A 230 12.34 5.91 -25.74
N VAL A 231 12.43 6.27 -24.46
CA VAL A 231 12.51 7.66 -24.02
C VAL A 231 13.80 8.33 -24.51
N VAL A 232 14.94 7.62 -24.44
CA VAL A 232 16.22 8.12 -24.96
C VAL A 232 16.15 8.37 -26.47
N ARG A 233 15.51 7.49 -27.24
CA ARG A 233 15.28 7.70 -28.67
C ARG A 233 14.44 8.94 -28.96
N TRP A 234 13.35 9.16 -28.21
CA TRP A 234 12.51 10.34 -28.38
C TRP A 234 13.22 11.66 -28.02
N SER A 235 14.11 11.64 -27.02
CA SER A 235 14.93 12.82 -26.71
C SER A 235 15.98 13.11 -27.79
N ALA A 236 16.49 12.09 -28.49
CA ALA A 236 17.42 12.28 -29.60
C ALA A 236 16.73 12.79 -30.88
N ASP A 237 15.47 12.41 -31.10
CA ASP A 237 14.65 12.87 -32.24
C ASP A 237 14.10 14.30 -32.08
N SER A 238 13.98 14.79 -30.84
CA SER A 238 13.33 16.08 -30.55
C SER A 238 14.06 17.30 -31.15
N PRO A 239 15.41 17.43 -31.07
CA PRO A 239 16.14 18.52 -31.72
C PRO A 239 16.03 18.47 -33.24
N ALA A 240 16.08 17.27 -33.84
CA ALA A 240 15.98 17.08 -35.28
C ALA A 240 14.59 17.46 -35.81
N ARG A 241 13.52 17.08 -35.11
CA ARG A 241 12.15 17.44 -35.47
C ARG A 241 11.87 18.94 -35.35
N LEU A 242 12.44 19.60 -34.33
CA LEU A 242 12.32 21.05 -34.17
C LEU A 242 13.05 21.81 -35.29
N ALA A 243 14.26 21.38 -35.65
CA ALA A 243 15.04 21.98 -36.74
C ALA A 243 14.38 21.82 -38.13
N VAL A 244 13.75 20.67 -38.39
CA VAL A 244 12.99 20.46 -39.64
C VAL A 244 11.74 21.35 -39.67
N ALA A 245 10.98 21.43 -38.57
CA ALA A 245 9.78 22.27 -38.49
C ALA A 245 10.09 23.77 -38.63
N GLU A 246 11.24 24.22 -38.13
CA GLU A 246 11.71 25.60 -38.28
C GLU A 246 12.11 25.91 -39.73
N ARG A 247 12.82 25.01 -40.40
CA ARG A 247 13.13 25.15 -41.84
C ARG A 247 11.88 25.22 -42.69
N THR A 248 10.89 24.34 -42.46
CA THR A 248 9.64 24.35 -43.24
C THR A 248 8.90 25.67 -43.08
N ARG A 249 8.85 26.23 -41.85
CA ARG A 249 8.25 27.55 -41.62
C ARG A 249 8.97 28.66 -42.38
N LEU A 250 10.30 28.71 -42.33
CA LEU A 250 11.06 29.75 -43.02
C LEU A 250 10.87 29.71 -44.55
N THR A 251 10.76 28.51 -45.12
CA THR A 251 10.47 28.34 -46.55
C THR A 251 9.06 28.80 -46.92
N GLU A 252 8.06 28.51 -46.08
CA GLU A 252 6.67 28.99 -46.30
C GLU A 252 6.56 30.52 -46.20
N THR A 253 7.22 31.14 -45.21
CA THR A 253 7.19 32.61 -45.05
C THR A 253 7.87 33.31 -46.24
N SER A 254 9.02 32.80 -46.69
CA SER A 254 9.74 33.35 -47.85
C SER A 254 8.96 33.21 -49.17
N THR A 255 8.22 32.10 -49.34
CA THR A 255 7.37 31.89 -50.52
C THR A 255 6.13 32.80 -50.50
N SER A 256 5.63 33.14 -49.31
CA SER A 256 4.53 34.10 -49.12
C SER A 256 4.95 35.54 -49.42
N GLU A 257 6.16 35.96 -49.03
CA GLU A 257 6.66 37.31 -49.30
C GLU A 257 7.02 37.52 -50.78
N SER A 258 7.43 36.48 -51.50
CA SER A 258 7.72 36.56 -52.94
C SER A 258 6.47 36.67 -53.84
N LYS A 259 5.27 36.45 -53.30
CA LYS A 259 4.00 36.48 -54.05
C LYS A 259 3.17 37.75 -53.81
N VAL A 260 3.68 38.70 -53.04
CA VAL A 260 3.11 40.03 -52.80
C VAL A 260 3.96 41.06 -53.53
#